data_AF-A0A2E2V1E4-F1
#
_entry.id   AF-A0A2E2V1E4-F1
#
_cell.length_a   1.000
_cell.length_b   1.000
_cell.length_c   1.000
_cell.angle_alpha   90.00
_cell.angle_beta   90.00
_cell.angle_gamma   90.00
#
_symmetry.space_group_name_H-M   'P 1'
#
loop_
_entity.id
_entity.type
_entity.pdbx_description
1 polymer ?
#
loop_
_entity_poly.entity_id
_entity_poly.type
_entity_poly.pdbx_seq_one_letter_code
_entity_poly.pdbx_strand_id
1 'polypeptide(L)' 'MKFLFPCLFMLLYFSSCQKEDNPCSLDLCEMFCENGFLLDQNGCEICDCIIYGCMDSSAGNYNPLANIEDDSCLYP' A
#
# COMPACT_ATOMS: atom_id res chain seq x y z
N MET A 1 -25.98 12.71 -6.90
CA MET A 1 -27.34 12.16 -6.72
C MET A 1 -27.29 10.65 -6.87
N LYS A 2 -27.20 9.92 -5.75
CA LYS A 2 -27.31 8.45 -5.52
C LYS A 2 -26.57 8.21 -4.20
N PHE A 3 -27.13 7.80 -3.07
CA PHE A 3 -28.48 7.38 -2.70
C PHE A 3 -28.85 8.12 -1.41
N LEU A 4 -29.97 8.83 -1.42
CA LEU A 4 -30.63 9.31 -0.21
C LEU A 4 -31.75 8.32 0.11
N PHE A 5 -31.80 7.90 1.37
CA PHE A 5 -32.85 7.18 2.11
C PHE A 5 -32.76 5.64 2.24
N PRO A 6 -33.06 5.06 3.43
CA PRO A 6 -33.41 5.68 4.72
C PRO A 6 -32.72 5.07 5.96
N CYS A 7 -31.99 5.89 6.72
CA CYS A 7 -31.63 5.64 8.14
C CYS A 7 -32.83 5.70 9.11
N LEU A 8 -34.08 5.62 8.63
CA LEU A 8 -35.26 6.06 9.40
C LEU A 8 -36.22 4.96 9.88
N PHE A 9 -35.88 3.68 9.76
CA PHE A 9 -36.79 2.58 10.14
C PHE A 9 -36.09 1.47 10.94
N MET A 10 -35.76 1.73 12.20
CA MET A 10 -36.05 0.81 13.32
C MET A 10 -35.53 1.38 14.64
N LEU A 11 -36.49 1.66 15.51
CA LEU A 11 -36.36 2.35 16.79
C LEU A 11 -35.85 1.46 17.95
N LEU A 12 -35.00 0.44 17.77
CA LEU A 12 -34.70 -0.46 18.92
C LEU A 12 -33.29 -1.04 19.12
N TYR A 13 -32.31 -0.88 18.24
CA TYR A 13 -30.98 -1.45 18.53
C TYR A 13 -29.85 -0.52 18.11
N PHE A 14 -29.09 -0.10 19.12
CA PHE A 14 -27.81 0.59 19.00
C PHE A 14 -26.85 -0.21 18.10
N SER A 15 -26.01 0.54 17.36
CA SER A 15 -24.72 0.15 16.76
C SER A 15 -24.67 -0.07 15.24
N SER A 16 -23.90 0.82 14.62
CA SER A 16 -23.12 0.70 13.36
C SER A 16 -23.86 0.46 12.04
N CYS A 17 -24.08 1.55 11.30
CA CYS A 17 -23.93 1.54 9.84
C CYS A 17 -22.52 1.01 9.54
N GLN A 18 -22.38 -0.21 9.04
CA GLN A 18 -21.08 -0.75 8.64
C GLN A 18 -20.65 -0.02 7.38
N LYS A 19 -19.86 1.05 7.54
CA LYS A 19 -18.92 1.42 6.50
C LYS A 19 -18.08 0.16 6.28
N GLU A 20 -18.04 -0.32 5.05
CA GLU A 20 -17.01 -1.27 4.68
C GLU A 20 -15.71 -0.46 4.79
N ASP A 21 -15.11 -0.50 5.98
CA ASP A 21 -13.82 0.10 6.26
C ASP A 21 -12.83 -0.71 5.43
N ASN A 22 -12.65 -0.33 4.17
CA ASN A 22 -11.56 -0.87 3.37
C ASN A 22 -10.28 -0.59 4.17
N PRO A 23 -9.57 -1.63 4.66
CA PRO A 23 -8.36 -1.42 5.46
C PRO A 23 -7.30 -0.63 4.68
N CYS A 24 -7.43 -0.63 3.35
CA CYS A 24 -6.66 0.19 2.45
C CYS A 24 -7.42 1.50 2.16
N SER A 25 -7.46 2.40 3.15
CA SER A 25 -7.96 3.77 2.96
C SER A 25 -6.86 4.63 2.35
N LEU A 26 -6.58 4.43 1.06
CA LEU A 26 -5.68 5.30 0.33
C LEU A 26 -6.41 6.59 -0.06
N ASP A 27 -6.15 7.67 0.66
CA ASP A 27 -6.20 9.00 0.05
C ASP A 27 -5.14 8.98 -1.06
N LEU A 28 -5.62 8.77 -2.29
CA LEU A 28 -4.88 8.42 -3.50
C LEU A 28 -3.48 9.04 -3.60
N CYS A 29 -2.45 8.20 -3.63
CA CYS A 29 -1.17 8.63 -4.20
C CYS A 29 -1.23 8.56 -5.71
N GLU A 30 -1.13 9.72 -6.36
CA GLU A 30 -1.20 9.88 -7.81
C GLU A 30 0.18 9.78 -8.50
N MET A 31 1.22 9.37 -7.77
CA MET A 31 2.55 9.18 -8.35
C MET A 31 2.64 7.89 -9.15
N PHE A 32 3.34 7.91 -10.28
CA PHE A 32 3.56 6.74 -11.11
C PHE A 32 4.83 6.01 -10.67
N CYS A 33 4.68 4.74 -10.29
CA CYS A 33 5.79 3.83 -10.02
C CYS A 33 5.87 2.78 -11.12
N GLU A 34 7.00 2.70 -11.84
CA GLU A 34 7.19 1.74 -12.94
C GLU A 34 7.06 0.28 -12.49
N ASN A 35 7.50 -0.02 -11.26
CA ASN A 35 7.47 -1.35 -10.67
C ASN A 35 6.31 -1.55 -9.67
N GLY A 36 5.37 -0.61 -9.59
CA GLY A 36 4.29 -0.62 -8.59
C GLY A 36 4.72 -0.12 -7.20
N PHE A 37 3.84 -0.35 -6.22
CA PHE A 37 3.94 0.19 -4.86
C PHE A 37 4.36 -0.88 -3.83
N LEU A 38 5.02 -0.45 -2.76
CA LEU A 38 5.24 -1.27 -1.59
C LEU A 38 3.89 -1.64 -0.94
N LEU A 39 3.85 -2.80 -0.29
CA LEU A 39 2.69 -3.25 0.47
C LEU A 39 2.95 -3.16 1.98
N ASP A 40 1.93 -2.79 2.74
CA ASP A 40 1.95 -2.95 4.19
C ASP A 40 1.70 -4.41 4.62
N GLN A 41 1.71 -4.66 5.92
CA GLN A 41 1.44 -5.98 6.51
C GLN A 41 0.05 -6.55 6.20
N ASN A 42 -0.89 -5.72 5.76
CA ASN A 42 -2.25 -6.10 5.40
C ASN A 42 -2.41 -6.29 3.88
N GLY A 43 -1.34 -6.09 3.10
CA GLY A 43 -1.38 -6.13 1.64
C GLY A 43 -1.95 -4.87 1.00
N CYS A 44 -2.03 -3.75 1.73
CA CYS A 44 -2.43 -2.47 1.19
C CYS A 44 -1.23 -1.77 0.56
N GLU A 45 -1.41 -1.21 -0.64
CA GLU A 45 -0.39 -0.35 -1.25
C GLU A 45 -0.11 0.84 -0.34
N ILE A 46 1.17 1.15 -0.13
CA ILE A 46 1.61 2.39 0.50
C ILE A 46 2.14 3.33 -0.58
N CYS A 47 2.19 4.62 -0.26
CA CYS A 47 2.69 5.64 -1.18
C CYS A 47 4.22 5.65 -1.28
N ASP A 48 4.80 4.53 -1.70
CA ASP A 48 6.22 4.39 -1.93
C ASP A 48 6.47 3.37 -3.04
N CYS A 49 7.43 3.65 -3.90
CA CYS A 49 7.68 2.84 -5.09
C CYS A 49 8.56 1.64 -4.78
N ILE A 50 8.33 0.53 -5.49
CA ILE A 50 9.27 -0.59 -5.50
C ILE A 50 10.55 -0.18 -6.27
N ILE A 51 11.70 -0.33 -5.62
CA ILE A 51 13.03 -0.11 -6.20
C ILE A 51 13.83 -1.40 -6.01
N TYR A 52 14.07 -2.08 -7.13
CA TYR A 52 14.92 -3.26 -7.19
C TYR A 52 16.40 -2.89 -7.17
N GLY A 53 17.21 -3.74 -6.56
CA GLY A 53 18.67 -3.68 -6.63
C GLY A 53 19.33 -4.42 -5.48
N CYS A 54 20.66 -4.47 -5.50
CA CYS A 54 21.44 -5.05 -4.41
C CYS A 54 21.38 -4.20 -3.13
N MET A 55 20.90 -4.76 -2.02
CA MET A 55 20.85 -4.09 -0.72
C MET A 55 22.02 -4.51 0.20
N ASP A 56 22.90 -5.42 -0.25
CA ASP A 56 24.15 -5.74 0.46
C ASP A 56 25.20 -4.62 0.27
N SER A 57 25.47 -3.89 1.36
CA SER A 57 26.47 -2.82 1.41
C SER A 57 27.92 -3.24 1.11
N SER A 58 28.22 -4.53 1.11
CA SER A 58 29.53 -5.09 0.77
C SER A 58 29.68 -5.41 -0.73
N ALA A 59 28.59 -5.43 -1.49
CA ALA A 59 28.63 -5.67 -2.93
C ALA A 59 29.10 -4.44 -3.71
N GLY A 60 29.76 -4.68 -4.85
CA GLY A 60 30.28 -3.60 -5.71
C GLY A 60 29.21 -2.74 -6.38
N ASN A 61 27.97 -3.24 -6.44
CA ASN A 61 26.80 -2.56 -7.03
C ASN A 61 25.69 -2.31 -6.00
N TYR A 62 26.04 -2.15 -4.72
CA TYR A 62 25.10 -1.73 -3.68
C TYR A 62 24.28 -0.51 -4.11
N ASN A 63 22.96 -0.59 -3.99
CA ASN A 63 22.02 0.49 -4.26
C ASN A 63 21.30 0.89 -2.96
N PRO A 64 21.62 2.05 -2.34
CA PRO A 64 20.99 2.48 -1.10
C PRO A 64 19.50 2.85 -1.24
N LEU A 65 18.99 2.96 -2.47
CA LEU A 65 17.57 3.19 -2.73
C LEU A 65 16.79 1.89 -2.94
N ALA A 66 17.48 0.75 -3.11
CA ALA A 66 16.80 -0.53 -3.27
C ALA A 66 16.09 -0.91 -1.97
N ASN A 67 14.79 -1.22 -2.11
CA ASN A 67 13.94 -1.71 -1.03
C ASN A 67 13.50 -3.16 -1.25
N ILE A 68 13.81 -3.74 -2.42
CA ILE A 68 13.62 -5.14 -2.74
C ILE A 68 14.93 -5.68 -3.37
N GLU A 69 15.51 -6.69 -2.74
CA GLU A 69 16.65 -7.44 -3.30
C GLU A 69 16.25 -8.11 -4.62
N ASP A 70 17.08 -7.97 -5.64
CA ASP A 70 16.86 -8.53 -6.97
C ASP A 70 17.91 -9.58 -7.37
N ASP A 71 18.70 -10.06 -6.40
CA ASP A 71 19.81 -11.00 -6.59
C ASP A 71 20.88 -10.51 -7.58
N SER A 72 20.95 -9.19 -7.86
CA SER A 72 21.95 -8.61 -8.77
C SER A 72 23.31 -8.35 -8.12
N CYS A 73 23.49 -8.60 -6.82
CA CYS A 73 24.72 -8.29 -6.09
C CYS A 73 25.98 -8.91 -6.72
N LEU A 74 26.97 -8.06 -6.98
CA LEU A 74 28.25 -8.41 -7.59
C LEU A 74 29.34 -8.43 -6.51
N TYR A 75 29.86 -9.62 -6.26
CA TYR A 75 30.99 -9.86 -5.36
C TYR A 75 32.26 -10.19 -6.17
N PRO A 76 33.44 -9.83 -5.65
CA PRO A 76 34.73 -10.19 -6.24
C PRO A 76 35.06 -11.69 -6.19
#